data_AF-A0A0A0N1J9-F1
#
_entry.id   AF-A0A0A0N1J9-F1
#
_cell.length_a   1.000
_cell.length_b   1.000
_cell.length_c   1.000
_cell.angle_alpha   90.00
_cell.angle_beta   90.00
_cell.angle_gamma   90.00
#
_symmetry.space_group_name_H-M   'P 1'
#
loop_
_entity.id
_entity.type
_entity.pdbx_description
1 polymer ?
#
loop_
_entity_poly.entity_id
_entity_poly.type
_entity_poly.pdbx_seq_one_letter_code
_entity_poly.pdbx_strand_id
1 'polypeptide(L)'
;LCDWSAYFVGHVLQTQGQSICKQPLKNENGHIMLWNGDVFNNSYVAENECDSVEVFKNIVRDGVLQTVSELAGPYAFIYYDSEGKCIWLGRDVIGRHSLLWSITPESIVITSVAGVNSVLIFNEVPSKGIFKLDLKSPSLAIDFYPWSHSQDACPQFIRQVPIRTKS
;
A
#
# COMPACT_ATOMS: atom_id res chain seq x y z
N LEU A 1 25.03 -2.47 3.38
CA LEU A 1 23.87 -2.52 2.46
C LEU A 1 22.86 -3.45 3.10
N CYS A 2 21.62 -3.03 3.28
CA CYS A 2 20.56 -3.91 3.76
C CYS A 2 20.08 -4.77 2.61
N ASP A 3 20.17 -6.08 2.77
CA ASP A 3 19.78 -7.03 1.73
C ASP A 3 18.35 -7.53 2.01
N TRP A 4 17.38 -6.83 1.43
CA TRP A 4 15.98 -7.20 1.51
C TRP A 4 15.57 -7.99 0.26
N SER A 5 15.02 -9.18 0.46
CA SER A 5 14.32 -9.94 -0.59
C SER A 5 12.81 -9.83 -0.40
N ALA A 6 12.06 -9.65 -1.49
CA ALA A 6 10.60 -9.51 -1.43
C ALA A 6 9.89 -10.41 -2.45
N TYR A 7 8.72 -10.92 -2.07
CA TYR A 7 7.82 -11.68 -2.91
C TYR A 7 6.46 -10.99 -2.95
N PHE A 8 5.89 -10.85 -4.15
CA PHE A 8 4.61 -10.18 -4.38
C PHE A 8 3.64 -11.14 -5.08
N VAL A 9 2.45 -11.31 -4.50
CA VAL A 9 1.41 -12.21 -5.02
C VAL A 9 0.07 -11.47 -4.95
N GLY A 10 -0.71 -11.53 -6.03
CA GLY A 10 -2.05 -10.98 -6.10
C GLY A 10 -3.03 -11.99 -6.66
N HIS A 11 -4.21 -12.10 -6.07
CA HIS A 11 -5.33 -12.89 -6.57
C HIS A 11 -6.45 -11.93 -6.97
N VAL A 12 -6.82 -11.94 -8.24
CA VAL A 12 -7.70 -10.92 -8.83
C VAL A 12 -9.09 -11.50 -9.03
N LEU A 13 -10.07 -10.85 -8.39
CA LEU A 13 -11.46 -10.90 -8.82
C LEU A 13 -11.73 -9.59 -9.57
N GLN A 14 -12.04 -9.67 -10.85
CA GLN A 14 -12.20 -8.48 -11.68
C GLN A 14 -13.60 -7.86 -11.46
N THR A 15 -13.64 -6.59 -11.06
CA THR A 15 -14.86 -5.78 -10.94
C THR A 15 -14.94 -4.66 -11.98
N GLN A 16 -13.79 -4.18 -12.48
CA GLN A 16 -13.70 -3.07 -13.44
C GLN A 16 -12.81 -3.40 -14.65
N GLY A 17 -13.01 -2.67 -15.75
CA GLY A 17 -12.30 -2.86 -17.03
C GLY A 17 -12.84 -3.99 -17.91
N GLN A 18 -12.36 -4.09 -19.15
CA GLN A 18 -12.86 -5.07 -20.14
C GLN A 18 -12.20 -6.45 -20.06
N SER A 19 -11.08 -6.58 -19.34
CA SER A 19 -10.33 -7.84 -19.25
C SER A 19 -9.57 -7.94 -17.92
N ILE A 20 -9.30 -9.18 -17.47
CA ILE A 20 -8.64 -9.44 -16.19
C ILE A 20 -7.29 -8.70 -16.14
N CYS A 21 -7.19 -7.75 -15.21
CA CYS A 21 -5.95 -7.06 -14.89
C CYS A 21 -5.13 -7.92 -13.92
N LYS A 22 -4.15 -8.68 -14.44
CA LYS A 22 -3.30 -9.54 -13.61
C LYS A 22 -2.45 -8.71 -12.66
N GLN A 23 -2.28 -9.21 -11.45
CA GLN A 23 -1.45 -8.57 -10.42
C GLN A 23 -0.37 -9.52 -9.89
N PRO A 24 0.78 -8.99 -9.41
CA PRO A 24 1.10 -7.57 -9.27
C PRO A 24 1.34 -6.86 -10.61
N LEU A 25 0.97 -5.58 -10.68
CA LEU A 25 1.37 -4.70 -11.77
C LEU A 25 2.87 -4.39 -11.63
N LYS A 26 3.59 -4.37 -12.75
CA LYS A 26 5.02 -4.08 -12.80
C LYS A 26 5.34 -3.22 -14.00
N ASN A 27 6.29 -2.29 -13.85
CA ASN A 27 6.84 -1.55 -14.99
C ASN A 27 8.32 -1.89 -15.21
N GLU A 28 8.88 -1.35 -16.30
CA GLU A 28 10.27 -1.62 -16.73
C GLU A 28 11.32 -1.09 -15.74
N ASN A 29 10.98 -0.05 -14.98
CA ASN A 29 11.84 0.53 -13.94
C ASN A 29 11.80 -0.28 -12.63
N GLY A 30 11.04 -1.37 -12.58
CA GLY A 30 10.98 -2.28 -11.43
C GLY A 30 10.04 -1.86 -10.32
N HIS A 31 9.20 -0.83 -10.52
CA HIS A 31 8.11 -0.52 -9.59
C HIS A 31 7.07 -1.64 -9.63
N ILE A 32 6.44 -1.92 -8.48
CA ILE A 32 5.47 -3.01 -8.34
C ILE A 32 4.26 -2.48 -7.57
N MET A 33 3.04 -2.82 -8.01
CA MET A 33 1.82 -2.48 -7.28
C MET A 33 0.88 -3.67 -7.12
N LEU A 34 0.32 -3.77 -5.92
CA LEU A 34 -0.84 -4.58 -5.59
C LEU A 34 -1.98 -3.64 -5.18
N TRP A 35 -3.17 -3.85 -5.74
CA TRP A 35 -4.35 -3.02 -5.57
C TRP A 35 -5.58 -3.91 -5.32
N ASN A 36 -6.32 -3.58 -4.28
CA ASN A 36 -7.61 -4.20 -3.96
C ASN A 36 -8.60 -3.08 -3.64
N GLY A 37 -9.41 -2.71 -4.62
CA GLY A 37 -10.31 -1.59 -4.50
C GLY A 37 -11.03 -1.27 -5.79
N ASP A 38 -11.80 -0.20 -5.74
CA ASP A 38 -12.56 0.35 -6.85
C ASP A 38 -12.41 1.87 -6.83
N VAL A 39 -11.99 2.49 -7.94
CA VAL A 39 -12.00 3.95 -8.04
C VAL A 39 -13.39 4.41 -8.51
N PHE A 40 -14.00 5.33 -7.78
CA PHE A 40 -15.32 5.91 -8.05
C PHE A 40 -15.26 7.29 -8.73
N ASN A 41 -14.06 7.83 -8.93
CA ASN A 41 -13.89 9.12 -9.58
C ASN A 41 -13.68 8.93 -11.09
N ASN A 42 -14.71 9.19 -11.89
CA ASN A 42 -14.67 9.08 -13.36
C ASN A 42 -13.67 10.05 -14.03
N SER A 43 -13.16 11.06 -13.31
CA SER A 43 -12.07 11.90 -13.84
C SER A 43 -10.70 11.22 -13.77
N TYR A 44 -10.57 10.13 -13.00
CA TYR A 44 -9.31 9.43 -12.76
C TYR A 44 -9.17 8.15 -13.59
N VAL A 45 -10.28 7.51 -13.95
CA VAL A 45 -10.28 6.25 -14.71
C VAL A 45 -11.33 6.37 -15.81
N ALA A 46 -10.91 6.22 -17.07
CA ALA A 46 -11.83 6.25 -18.21
C ALA A 46 -12.76 5.02 -18.19
N GLU A 47 -13.94 5.14 -18.78
CA GLU A 47 -15.09 4.21 -18.68
C GLU A 47 -14.83 2.75 -19.16
N ASN A 48 -13.63 2.40 -19.59
CA ASN A 48 -13.25 1.05 -20.01
C ASN A 48 -11.87 0.61 -19.52
N GLU A 49 -11.19 1.46 -18.74
CA GLU A 49 -9.86 1.15 -18.23
C GLU A 49 -9.94 0.42 -16.89
N CYS A 50 -8.92 -0.38 -16.60
CA CYS A 50 -8.77 -0.95 -15.27
C CYS A 50 -8.20 0.12 -14.34
N ASP A 51 -8.95 0.46 -13.31
CA ASP A 51 -8.57 1.39 -12.26
C ASP A 51 -7.15 1.15 -11.70
N SER A 52 -6.79 -0.11 -11.47
CA SER A 52 -5.49 -0.51 -10.94
C SER A 52 -4.34 -0.05 -11.86
N VAL A 53 -4.54 -0.10 -13.17
CA VAL A 53 -3.52 0.33 -14.15
C VAL A 53 -3.34 1.83 -14.10
N GLU A 54 -4.45 2.57 -14.04
CA GLU A 54 -4.40 4.03 -14.08
C GLU A 54 -3.88 4.62 -12.77
N VAL A 55 -4.29 4.06 -11.63
CA VAL A 55 -3.70 4.39 -10.33
C VAL A 55 -2.19 4.11 -10.33
N PHE A 56 -1.74 3.00 -10.92
CA PHE A 56 -0.31 2.68 -10.97
C PHE A 56 0.49 3.69 -11.79
N LYS A 57 -0.03 4.10 -12.95
CA LYS A 57 0.59 5.14 -13.79
C LYS A 57 0.67 6.48 -13.04
N ASN A 58 -0.42 6.88 -12.39
CA ASN A 58 -0.46 8.16 -11.66
C ASN A 58 0.48 8.13 -10.45
N ILE A 59 0.57 7.02 -9.71
CA ILE A 59 1.56 6.87 -8.63
C ILE A 59 3.00 7.01 -9.15
N VAL A 60 3.32 6.42 -10.31
CA VAL A 60 4.67 6.52 -10.91
C VAL A 60 4.96 7.95 -11.39
N ARG A 61 3.96 8.66 -11.92
CA ARG A 61 4.10 10.02 -12.47
C ARG A 61 4.16 11.10 -11.38
N ASP A 62 3.21 11.07 -10.46
CA ASP A 62 2.91 12.16 -9.52
C ASP A 62 3.28 11.81 -8.08
N GLY A 63 3.60 10.54 -7.81
CA GLY A 63 3.89 10.03 -6.48
C GLY A 63 2.66 9.57 -5.71
N VAL A 64 2.91 8.77 -4.67
CA VAL A 64 1.86 8.10 -3.89
C VAL A 64 0.93 9.08 -3.18
N LEU A 65 1.48 10.07 -2.46
CA LEU A 65 0.67 10.95 -1.61
C LEU A 65 -0.27 11.82 -2.44
N GLN A 66 0.21 12.40 -3.54
CA GLN A 66 -0.60 13.22 -4.44
C GLN A 66 -1.71 12.36 -5.05
N THR A 67 -1.34 11.25 -5.70
CA THR A 67 -2.30 10.36 -6.37
C THR A 67 -3.40 9.91 -5.41
N VAL A 68 -3.01 9.35 -4.26
CA VAL A 68 -3.94 8.73 -3.32
C VAL A 68 -4.87 9.77 -2.66
N SER A 69 -4.43 11.02 -2.51
CA SER A 69 -5.27 12.11 -1.96
C SER A 69 -6.45 12.50 -2.87
N GLU A 70 -6.36 12.17 -4.17
CA GLU A 70 -7.37 12.49 -5.19
C GLU A 70 -8.33 11.33 -5.46
N LEU A 71 -8.02 10.13 -4.93
CA LEU A 71 -8.84 8.95 -5.13
C LEU A 71 -10.10 9.00 -4.26
N ALA A 72 -11.24 8.74 -4.90
CA ALA A 72 -12.49 8.43 -4.22
C ALA A 72 -12.84 6.97 -4.49
N GLY A 73 -13.22 6.23 -3.45
CA GLY A 73 -13.58 4.80 -3.55
C GLY A 73 -12.97 3.97 -2.43
N PRO A 74 -13.39 2.71 -2.27
CA PRO A 74 -12.76 1.78 -1.35
C PRO A 74 -11.45 1.29 -1.95
N TYR A 75 -10.38 1.24 -1.16
CA TYR A 75 -9.16 0.62 -1.62
C TYR A 75 -8.22 0.23 -0.49
N ALA A 76 -7.37 -0.75 -0.80
CA ALA A 76 -6.14 -1.08 -0.11
C ALA A 76 -5.04 -1.28 -1.16
N PHE A 77 -3.85 -0.78 -0.90
CA PHE A 77 -2.74 -0.92 -1.84
C PHE A 77 -1.40 -1.18 -1.16
N ILE A 78 -0.50 -1.77 -1.94
CA ILE A 78 0.93 -1.91 -1.65
C ILE A 78 1.67 -1.49 -2.90
N TYR A 79 2.60 -0.55 -2.78
CA TYR A 79 3.42 -0.05 -3.87
C TYR A 79 4.90 -0.11 -3.48
N TYR A 80 5.69 -0.84 -4.26
CA TYR A 80 7.13 -0.85 -4.14
C TYR A 80 7.74 0.19 -5.09
N ASP A 81 8.41 1.18 -4.50
CA ASP A 81 9.23 2.16 -5.18
C ASP A 81 10.65 1.62 -5.34
N SER A 82 11.00 1.21 -6.55
CA SER A 82 12.29 0.60 -6.87
C SER A 82 13.45 1.60 -6.80
N GLU A 83 13.21 2.87 -7.12
CA GLU A 83 14.20 3.94 -7.08
C GLU A 83 14.43 4.41 -5.64
N GLY A 84 13.34 4.69 -4.93
CA GLY A 84 13.37 5.11 -3.54
C GLY A 84 13.78 4.00 -2.56
N LYS A 85 13.71 2.73 -3.00
CA LYS A 85 13.88 1.51 -2.20
C LYS A 85 12.99 1.54 -0.96
N CYS A 86 11.70 1.73 -1.18
CA CYS A 86 10.72 1.81 -0.11
C CYS A 86 9.39 1.15 -0.51
N ILE A 87 8.62 0.75 0.50
CA ILE A 87 7.26 0.25 0.31
C ILE A 87 6.29 1.29 0.84
N TRP A 88 5.36 1.70 -0.01
CA TRP A 88 4.20 2.48 0.37
C TRP A 88 3.00 1.55 0.51
N LEU A 89 2.17 1.78 1.51
CA LEU A 89 0.94 1.03 1.69
C LEU A 89 -0.10 1.86 2.43
N GLY A 90 -1.35 1.48 2.28
CA GLY A 90 -2.43 2.08 3.03
C GLY A 90 -3.77 1.71 2.44
N ARG A 91 -4.79 2.37 2.95
CA ARG A 91 -6.19 2.09 2.62
C ARG A 91 -7.01 3.36 2.66
N ASP A 92 -8.18 3.32 2.04
CA ASP A 92 -9.14 4.42 2.09
C ASP A 92 -9.51 4.80 3.53
N VAL A 93 -10.02 6.03 3.70
CA VAL A 93 -10.35 6.65 4.99
C VAL A 93 -11.38 5.86 5.81
N ILE A 94 -12.27 5.11 5.15
CA ILE A 94 -13.25 4.25 5.82
C ILE A 94 -12.59 2.92 6.21
N GLY A 95 -11.69 2.41 5.36
CA GLY A 95 -10.96 1.16 5.57
C GLY A 95 -11.79 -0.07 5.22
N ARG A 96 -12.53 -0.02 4.10
CA ARG A 96 -13.46 -1.10 3.72
C ARG A 96 -12.78 -2.40 3.30
N HIS A 97 -11.63 -2.33 2.63
CA HIS A 97 -10.83 -3.52 2.30
C HIS A 97 -9.85 -3.82 3.42
N SER A 98 -9.72 -5.09 3.81
CA SER A 98 -8.74 -5.48 4.82
C SER A 98 -7.30 -5.33 4.30
N LEU A 99 -6.42 -4.85 5.17
CA LEU A 99 -4.98 -4.87 4.97
C LEU A 99 -4.34 -5.06 6.34
N LEU A 100 -3.57 -6.12 6.44
CA LEU A 100 -2.90 -6.59 7.63
C LEU A 100 -1.40 -6.44 7.45
N TRP A 101 -0.71 -6.19 8.54
CA TRP A 101 0.75 -6.24 8.59
C TRP A 101 1.25 -7.06 9.78
N SER A 102 2.36 -7.77 9.57
CA SER A 102 3.20 -8.30 10.62
C SER A 102 4.61 -7.80 10.35
N ILE A 103 5.14 -6.98 11.25
CA ILE A 103 6.41 -6.29 11.06
C ILE A 103 7.32 -6.57 12.27
N THR A 104 8.54 -6.98 11.98
CA THR A 104 9.69 -7.01 12.89
C THR A 104 10.83 -6.21 12.24
N PRO A 105 11.92 -5.90 12.98
CA PRO A 105 13.08 -5.25 12.36
C PRO A 105 13.68 -6.04 11.17
N GLU A 106 13.50 -7.36 11.14
CA GLU A 106 14.07 -8.28 10.14
C GLU A 106 13.08 -8.78 9.08
N SER A 107 11.77 -8.62 9.30
CA SER A 107 10.76 -9.22 8.42
C SER A 107 9.50 -8.37 8.31
N ILE A 108 8.94 -8.32 7.10
CA ILE A 108 7.72 -7.58 6.77
C ILE A 108 6.80 -8.53 6.01
N VAL A 109 5.57 -8.71 6.51
CA VAL A 109 4.48 -9.39 5.79
C VAL A 109 3.29 -8.46 5.75
N ILE A 110 2.79 -8.18 4.55
CA ILE A 110 1.59 -7.38 4.31
C ILE A 110 0.62 -8.22 3.48
N THR A 111 -0.62 -8.36 3.93
CA THR A 111 -1.62 -9.25 3.32
C THR A 111 -3.04 -8.75 3.55
N SER A 112 -3.99 -9.10 2.69
CA SER A 112 -5.41 -8.82 2.94
C SER A 112 -6.07 -9.79 3.92
N VAL A 113 -5.47 -10.97 4.14
CA VAL A 113 -6.02 -12.02 5.01
C VAL A 113 -4.88 -12.75 5.72
N ALA A 114 -5.04 -13.03 7.00
CA ALA A 114 -4.10 -13.84 7.77
C ALA A 114 -4.32 -15.33 7.49
N GLY A 115 -3.23 -16.09 7.31
CA GLY A 115 -3.30 -17.54 7.16
C GLY A 115 -3.74 -18.23 8.45
N VAL A 116 -4.52 -19.31 8.31
CA VAL A 116 -4.88 -20.19 9.42
C VAL A 116 -3.61 -20.82 9.99
N ASN A 117 -3.42 -20.75 11.32
CA ASN A 117 -2.22 -21.23 12.04
C ASN A 117 -0.92 -20.46 11.76
N SER A 118 -1.02 -19.19 11.36
CA SER A 118 0.16 -18.32 11.29
C SER A 118 0.80 -18.15 12.67
N VAL A 119 2.11 -18.38 12.77
CA VAL A 119 2.93 -17.99 13.94
C VAL A 119 3.19 -16.48 13.99
N LEU A 120 2.95 -15.78 12.88
CA LEU A 120 3.04 -14.32 12.80
C LEU A 120 1.82 -13.69 13.46
N ILE A 121 2.07 -12.59 14.15
CA ILE A 121 1.01 -11.80 14.78
C ILE A 121 0.72 -10.61 13.86
N PHE A 122 -0.48 -10.64 13.30
CA PHE A 122 -0.99 -9.60 12.42
C PHE A 122 -1.76 -8.55 13.21
N ASN A 123 -1.56 -7.30 12.82
CA ASN A 123 -2.44 -6.20 13.18
C ASN A 123 -3.06 -5.64 11.91
N GLU A 124 -4.22 -5.02 12.03
CA GLU A 124 -4.78 -4.25 10.93
C GLU A 124 -3.91 -3.00 10.68
N VAL A 125 -3.70 -2.66 9.41
CA VAL A 125 -3.07 -1.40 9.00
C VAL A 125 -4.08 -0.26 9.25
N PRO A 126 -3.81 0.74 10.09
CA PRO A 126 -4.79 1.79 10.39
C PRO A 126 -5.28 2.53 9.14
N SER A 127 -6.58 2.75 8.98
CA SER A 127 -7.17 3.57 7.89
C SER A 127 -7.02 5.09 8.12
N LYS A 128 -6.00 5.50 8.87
CA LYS A 128 -5.79 6.89 9.32
C LYS A 128 -4.82 7.69 8.44
N GLY A 129 -4.20 7.04 7.47
CA GLY A 129 -3.26 7.65 6.56
C GLY A 129 -2.50 6.60 5.75
N ILE A 130 -1.42 7.05 5.12
CA ILE A 130 -0.54 6.24 4.29
C ILE A 130 0.77 5.99 5.02
N PHE A 131 1.33 4.80 4.86
CA PHE A 131 2.56 4.37 5.50
C PHE A 131 3.65 4.17 4.46
N LYS A 132 4.89 4.46 4.84
CA LYS A 132 6.09 4.23 4.03
C LYS A 132 7.15 3.52 4.85
N LEU A 133 7.62 2.38 4.38
CA LEU A 133 8.74 1.63 4.95
C LEU A 133 10.01 1.93 4.14
N ASP A 134 11.02 2.53 4.78
CA ASP A 134 12.32 2.74 4.15
C ASP A 134 13.18 1.49 4.27
N LEU A 135 13.58 0.91 3.14
CA LEU A 135 14.37 -0.33 3.08
C LEU A 135 15.87 -0.07 2.92
N LYS A 136 16.30 1.21 2.81
CA LYS A 136 17.72 1.57 2.68
C LYS A 136 18.45 1.55 4.01
N SER A 137 17.72 1.78 5.09
CA SER A 137 18.26 1.87 6.45
C SER A 137 18.46 0.46 7.06
N PRO A 138 19.54 0.23 7.84
CA PRO A 138 19.71 -1.00 8.63
C PRO A 138 18.70 -1.14 9.74
N SER A 139 18.15 -0.03 10.21
CA SER A 139 17.05 -0.02 11.17
C SER A 139 15.78 0.35 10.44
N LEU A 140 14.86 -0.61 10.35
CA LEU A 140 13.55 -0.40 9.76
C LEU A 140 12.81 0.69 10.54
N ALA A 141 12.20 1.63 9.82
CA ALA A 141 11.33 2.65 10.38
C ALA A 141 10.16 2.86 9.43
N ILE A 142 9.00 3.20 9.99
CA ILE A 142 7.77 3.46 9.25
C ILE A 142 7.50 4.96 9.32
N ASP A 143 7.39 5.63 8.18
CA ASP A 143 6.84 6.97 8.12
C ASP A 143 5.32 6.88 7.95
N PHE A 144 4.60 7.67 8.73
CA PHE A 144 3.14 7.74 8.70
C PHE A 144 2.70 9.13 8.24
N TYR A 145 1.92 9.18 7.15
CA TYR A 145 1.36 10.39 6.56
C TYR A 145 -0.14 10.40 6.84
N PRO A 146 -0.62 11.15 7.85
CA PRO A 146 -2.02 11.14 8.25
C PRO A 146 -2.92 11.75 7.17
N TRP A 147 -4.17 11.29 7.11
CA TRP A 147 -5.21 12.02 6.39
C TRP A 147 -5.42 13.40 6.99
N SER A 148 -5.64 14.41 6.15
CA SER A 148 -5.83 15.81 6.58
C SER A 148 -6.97 16.01 7.59
N HIS A 149 -7.97 15.13 7.56
CA HIS A 149 -9.14 15.15 8.44
C HIS A 149 -9.03 14.15 9.60
N SER A 150 -7.93 13.41 9.73
CA SER A 150 -7.72 12.49 10.86
C SER A 150 -7.23 13.26 12.08
N GLN A 151 -8.02 13.24 13.15
CA GLN A 151 -7.66 13.84 14.45
C GLN A 151 -6.96 12.83 15.40
N ASP A 152 -6.98 11.54 15.05
CA ASP A 152 -6.50 10.46 15.91
C ASP A 152 -5.00 10.19 15.74
N ALA A 153 -4.35 9.87 16.86
CA ALA A 153 -2.95 9.46 16.87
C ALA A 153 -2.76 8.05 16.29
N CYS A 154 -1.78 7.89 15.40
CA CYS A 154 -1.27 6.59 14.99
C CYS A 154 -0.38 5.99 16.09
N PRO A 155 -0.34 4.65 16.29
CA PRO A 155 0.61 4.04 17.21
C PRO A 155 2.05 4.50 16.93
N GLN A 156 2.84 4.70 17.98
CA GLN A 156 4.23 5.14 17.85
C GLN A 156 5.19 4.00 17.49
N PHE A 157 4.79 2.75 17.69
CA PHE A 157 5.62 1.57 17.45
C PHE A 157 4.81 0.35 17.03
N ILE A 158 5.46 -0.54 16.29
CA ILE A 158 5.01 -1.93 16.05
C ILE A 158 6.15 -2.86 16.37
N ARG A 159 6.02 -3.68 17.43
CA ARG A 159 7.01 -4.73 17.78
C ARG A 159 8.48 -4.27 17.70
N GLN A 160 8.77 -3.06 18.20
CA GLN A 160 10.09 -2.37 18.20
C GLN A 160 10.41 -1.53 16.95
N VAL A 161 9.63 -1.60 15.89
CA VAL A 161 9.79 -0.74 14.71
C VAL A 161 9.12 0.63 14.98
N PRO A 162 9.86 1.74 14.94
CA PRO A 162 9.30 3.07 15.20
C PRO A 162 8.41 3.53 14.05
N ILE A 163 7.30 4.19 14.40
CA ILE A 163 6.43 4.92 13.49
C ILE A 163 6.66 6.42 13.70
N ARG A 164 7.04 7.12 12.63
CA ARG A 164 7.33 8.55 12.60
C ARG A 164 6.21 9.26 11.86
N THR A 165 5.38 10.01 12.58
CA THR A 165 4.37 10.88 11.96
C THR A 165 5.06 11.97 11.15
N LYS A 166 4.64 12.15 9.90
CA LYS A 166 5.07 13.20 8.99
C LYS A 166 3.97 14.25 8.89
N SER A 167 4.38 15.51 8.83
CA SER A 167 3.53 16.69 8.59
C SER A 167 3.50 17.06 7.12
#